data_AF-A0A8S9ZZX9-F1
#
_entry.id   AF-A0A8S9ZZX9-F1
#
_cell.length_a   1.000
_cell.length_b   1.000
_cell.length_c   1.000
_cell.angle_alpha   90.00
_cell.angle_beta   90.00
_cell.angle_gamma   90.00
#
_symmetry.space_group_name_H-M   'P 1'
#
loop_
_entity.id
_entity.type
_entity.pdbx_description
1 polymer ?
#
loop_
_entity_poly.entity_id
_entity_poly.type
_entity_poly.pdbx_seq_one_letter_code
_entity_poly.pdbx_strand_id
1 'polypeptide(L)'
;MSLYKEDVYETEDLPEPEPDNTEEYFEHKEIEKVHVDILAAKKRFGNCLLDAEGADFSDSSRFKRGYKANEIFEGTGQGYECEEQTFEEKYKRICLEIKQLMAESEKQSANKTEIENLNKLLHSLVSPNLDESTKISTPQANDEPKFMTSEELEKYRSKIVSGASIQEFNEIINAILAEYNRIVEYCSVLTSNRKEYINYLKQSHQTALSLKDKQ
;
A
#
# COMPACT_ATOMS: atom_id res chain seq x y z
N MET A 1 20.81 -86.82 6.57
CA MET A 1 20.64 -85.38 6.32
C MET A 1 19.16 -85.07 6.54
N SER A 2 18.78 -84.64 7.74
CA SER A 2 17.38 -84.32 8.05
C SER A 2 17.05 -82.95 7.47
N LEU A 3 16.19 -82.92 6.47
CA LEU A 3 15.55 -81.70 5.94
C LEU A 3 14.53 -81.24 6.98
N TYR A 4 14.96 -80.43 7.94
CA TYR A 4 14.03 -79.65 8.74
C TYR A 4 13.61 -78.46 7.88
N LYS A 5 12.35 -78.46 7.44
CA LYS A 5 11.72 -77.30 6.82
C LYS A 5 11.13 -76.47 7.97
N GLU A 6 11.46 -75.20 8.02
CA GLU A 6 10.92 -74.30 9.05
C GLU A 6 9.40 -74.20 8.89
N ASP A 7 8.67 -74.36 9.99
CA ASP A 7 7.23 -74.13 10.03
C ASP A 7 7.00 -72.61 9.99
N VAL A 8 6.50 -72.13 8.84
CA VAL A 8 6.17 -70.72 8.62
C VAL A 8 4.72 -70.50 9.05
N TYR A 9 4.54 -69.72 10.10
CA TYR A 9 3.22 -69.26 10.57
C TYR A 9 3.00 -67.84 10.04
N GLU A 10 2.37 -67.73 8.88
CA GLU A 10 1.86 -66.46 8.34
C GLU A 10 0.39 -66.28 8.72
N THR A 11 0.00 -65.05 9.04
CA THR A 11 -1.41 -64.68 9.18
C THR A 11 -2.06 -64.70 7.80
N GLU A 12 -3.31 -65.15 7.71
CA GLU A 12 -4.08 -65.06 6.46
C GLU A 12 -4.12 -63.59 6.00
N ASP A 13 -3.53 -63.31 4.83
CA ASP A 13 -3.55 -61.98 4.23
C ASP A 13 -5.00 -61.60 3.90
N LEU A 14 -5.54 -60.66 4.67
CA LEU A 14 -6.81 -60.03 4.32
C LEU A 14 -6.60 -59.19 3.05
N PRO A 15 -7.60 -59.14 2.14
CA PRO A 15 -7.51 -58.29 0.97
C PRO A 15 -7.29 -56.84 1.39
N GLU A 16 -6.37 -56.16 0.70
CA GLU A 16 -6.16 -54.73 0.89
C GLU A 16 -7.49 -54.00 0.66
N PRO A 17 -7.87 -53.04 1.53
CA PRO A 17 -9.09 -52.26 1.32
C PRO A 17 -9.00 -51.53 -0.01
N GLU A 18 -10.01 -51.72 -0.87
CA GLU A 18 -10.08 -50.98 -2.13
C GLU A 18 -10.07 -49.47 -1.85
N PRO A 19 -9.40 -48.66 -2.69
CA PRO A 19 -9.43 -47.22 -2.53
C PRO A 19 -10.89 -46.75 -2.60
N ASP A 20 -11.32 -46.12 -1.52
CA ASP A 20 -12.66 -45.57 -1.39
C ASP A 20 -12.81 -44.42 -2.42
N ASN A 21 -13.35 -44.73 -3.61
CA ASN A 21 -13.64 -43.75 -4.65
C ASN A 21 -14.90 -42.92 -4.33
N THR A 22 -15.22 -42.80 -3.04
CA THR A 22 -16.36 -42.01 -2.59
C THR A 22 -15.95 -40.54 -2.65
N GLU A 23 -16.29 -39.89 -3.76
CA GLU A 23 -16.25 -38.43 -3.84
C GLU A 23 -17.03 -37.85 -2.65
N GLU A 24 -16.41 -36.94 -1.88
CA GLU A 24 -17.07 -36.29 -0.74
C GLU A 24 -18.32 -35.53 -1.24
N TYR A 25 -19.49 -36.15 -1.07
CA TYR A 25 -20.76 -35.55 -1.41
C TYR A 25 -21.13 -34.48 -0.37
N PHE A 26 -20.69 -33.25 -0.59
CA PHE A 26 -21.19 -32.08 0.14
C PHE A 26 -22.60 -31.74 -0.34
N GLU A 27 -23.62 -32.41 0.18
CA GLU A 27 -25.03 -32.11 -0.13
C GLU A 27 -25.58 -31.12 0.91
N HIS A 28 -25.18 -29.85 0.77
CA HIS A 28 -25.71 -28.76 1.59
C HIS A 28 -26.87 -28.08 0.86
N LYS A 29 -28.03 -27.96 1.53
CA LYS A 29 -29.25 -27.33 0.97
C LYS A 29 -29.07 -25.86 0.57
N GLU A 30 -28.04 -25.20 1.09
CA GLU A 30 -27.73 -23.79 0.84
C GLU A 30 -26.62 -23.58 -0.20
N ILE A 31 -25.98 -24.66 -0.68
CA ILE A 31 -24.86 -24.59 -1.62
C ILE A 31 -25.30 -25.19 -2.95
N GLU A 32 -25.33 -24.36 -3.99
CA GLU A 32 -25.60 -24.81 -5.36
C GLU A 32 -24.30 -25.33 -6.01
N LYS A 33 -24.34 -26.57 -6.52
CA LYS A 33 -23.23 -27.14 -7.30
C LYS A 33 -23.38 -26.75 -8.77
N VAL A 34 -22.49 -25.88 -9.25
CA VAL A 34 -22.45 -25.47 -10.65
C VAL A 34 -21.47 -26.36 -11.42
N HIS A 35 -21.96 -27.05 -12.45
CA HIS A 35 -21.08 -27.77 -13.38
C HIS A 35 -20.47 -26.79 -14.39
N VAL A 36 -19.15 -26.70 -14.41
CA VAL A 36 -18.41 -25.82 -15.34
C VAL A 36 -17.95 -26.62 -16.55
N ASP A 37 -18.62 -26.43 -17.68
CA ASP A 37 -18.15 -26.95 -18.97
C ASP A 37 -16.98 -26.10 -19.48
N ILE A 38 -15.80 -26.72 -19.52
CA ILE A 38 -14.53 -26.10 -19.95
C ILE A 38 -14.61 -25.65 -21.41
N LEU A 39 -15.25 -26.43 -22.29
CA LEU A 39 -15.33 -26.12 -23.71
C LEU A 39 -16.28 -24.93 -23.94
N ALA A 40 -17.42 -24.91 -23.24
CA ALA A 40 -18.33 -23.78 -23.27
C ALA A 40 -17.70 -22.51 -22.68
N ALA A 41 -16.97 -22.63 -21.56
CA ALA A 41 -16.26 -21.52 -20.93
C ALA A 41 -15.17 -20.94 -21.86
N LYS A 42 -14.37 -21.80 -22.48
CA LYS A 42 -13.35 -21.39 -23.46
C LYS A 42 -13.96 -20.68 -24.67
N LYS A 43 -15.12 -21.14 -25.15
CA LYS A 43 -15.85 -20.45 -26.23
C LYS A 43 -16.37 -19.08 -25.79
N ARG A 44 -16.85 -18.97 -24.54
CA ARG A 44 -17.37 -17.71 -23.98
C ARG A 44 -16.28 -16.65 -23.81
N PHE A 45 -15.14 -17.03 -23.24
CA PHE A 45 -14.06 -16.08 -22.94
C PHE A 45 -12.96 -16.01 -24.00
N GLY A 46 -13.00 -16.88 -25.01
CA GLY A 46 -11.94 -16.96 -26.04
C GLY A 46 -11.76 -15.70 -26.89
N ASN A 47 -12.79 -14.84 -26.94
CA ASN A 47 -12.74 -13.55 -27.64
C ASN A 47 -12.54 -12.35 -26.69
N CYS A 48 -12.44 -12.59 -25.38
CA CYS A 48 -12.15 -11.55 -24.40
C CYS A 48 -10.64 -11.34 -24.35
N LEU A 49 -10.16 -10.20 -24.83
CA LEU A 49 -8.76 -9.80 -24.69
C LEU A 49 -8.63 -8.89 -23.46
N LEU A 50 -7.58 -9.13 -22.68
CA LEU A 50 -7.22 -8.33 -21.52
C LEU A 50 -5.92 -7.60 -21.83
N ASP A 51 -5.93 -6.28 -21.62
CA ASP A 51 -4.74 -5.46 -21.69
C ASP A 51 -4.11 -5.33 -20.28
N ALA A 52 -2.83 -5.66 -20.21
CA ALA A 52 -2.03 -5.61 -18.99
C ALA A 52 -1.15 -4.34 -18.91
N GLU A 53 -1.20 -3.48 -19.94
CA GLU A 53 -0.40 -2.26 -20.02
C GLU A 53 -0.90 -1.21 -19.01
N GLY A 54 -0.23 -1.21 -17.85
CA GLY A 54 -0.56 -0.35 -16.70
C GLY A 54 -1.26 -1.06 -15.53
N ALA A 55 -1.29 -2.40 -15.52
CA ALA A 55 -1.78 -3.15 -14.37
C ALA A 55 -0.78 -3.06 -13.20
N ASP A 56 -1.18 -2.40 -12.11
CA ASP A 56 -0.37 -2.27 -10.88
C ASP A 56 -1.17 -2.76 -9.66
N PHE A 57 -0.66 -3.83 -9.03
CA PHE A 57 -1.21 -4.46 -7.82
C PHE A 57 -0.40 -4.13 -6.57
N SER A 58 0.63 -3.30 -6.67
CA SER A 58 1.44 -2.88 -5.53
C SER A 58 0.62 -2.07 -4.53
N ASP A 59 1.10 -1.99 -3.29
CA ASP A 59 0.38 -1.28 -2.23
C ASP A 59 0.48 0.26 -2.30
N SER A 60 1.04 0.79 -3.39
CA SER A 60 1.20 2.22 -3.61
C SER A 60 -0.16 2.86 -3.94
N SER A 61 -0.67 3.69 -3.03
CA SER A 61 -1.99 4.28 -3.09
C SER A 61 -1.96 5.65 -3.77
N ARG A 62 -2.06 5.71 -5.11
CA ARG A 62 -2.58 6.93 -5.78
C ARG A 62 -3.61 6.66 -6.86
N PHE A 63 -3.42 5.71 -7.78
CA PHE A 63 -4.48 5.23 -8.68
C PHE A 63 -4.12 3.81 -9.15
N LYS A 64 -4.66 2.78 -8.48
CA LYS A 64 -4.44 1.38 -8.85
C LYS A 64 -5.43 1.02 -9.97
N ARG A 65 -4.92 0.69 -11.16
CA ARG A 65 -5.73 0.15 -12.26
C ARG A 65 -5.33 -1.31 -12.43
N GLY A 66 -6.31 -2.22 -12.35
CA GLY A 66 -6.10 -3.62 -12.70
C GLY A 66 -5.96 -3.80 -14.21
N TYR A 67 -6.12 -5.04 -14.69
CA TYR A 67 -6.20 -5.28 -16.13
C TYR A 67 -7.28 -4.41 -16.77
N LYS A 68 -6.92 -3.73 -17.85
CA LYS A 68 -7.87 -3.00 -18.69
C LYS A 68 -8.58 -4.07 -19.52
N ALA A 69 -9.82 -4.38 -19.16
CA ALA A 69 -10.69 -5.10 -20.08
C ALA A 69 -11.04 -4.12 -21.22
N ASN A 70 -10.87 -4.55 -22.47
CA ASN A 70 -11.16 -3.74 -23.66
C ASN A 70 -12.36 -2.82 -23.43
N GLU A 71 -12.08 -1.52 -23.36
CA GLU A 71 -13.04 -0.45 -23.11
C GLU A 71 -14.05 -0.39 -24.27
N ILE A 72 -15.08 -1.25 -24.26
CA ILE A 72 -16.37 -0.92 -24.86
C ILE A 72 -17.08 -0.01 -23.86
N PHE A 73 -16.52 1.17 -23.63
CA PHE A 73 -17.26 2.26 -23.01
C PHE A 73 -17.97 3.00 -24.14
N GLU A 74 -19.22 2.62 -24.41
CA GLU A 74 -20.17 3.54 -25.01
C GLU A 74 -20.33 4.71 -24.01
N GLY A 75 -19.68 5.83 -24.30
CA GLY A 75 -19.94 7.11 -23.63
C GLY A 75 -18.93 7.52 -22.56
N THR A 76 -17.65 7.65 -22.91
CA THR A 76 -16.82 8.67 -22.25
C THR A 76 -17.16 10.03 -22.85
N GLY A 77 -17.79 10.88 -22.03
CA GLY A 77 -18.03 12.28 -22.34
C GLY A 77 -16.73 12.96 -22.74
N GLN A 78 -16.77 13.56 -23.92
CA GLN A 78 -15.75 14.42 -24.49
C GLN A 78 -15.29 15.46 -23.45
N GLY A 79 -14.02 15.43 -23.04
CA GLY A 79 -13.52 16.51 -22.18
C GLY A 79 -12.18 16.35 -21.49
N TYR A 80 -11.61 15.16 -21.37
CA TYR A 80 -10.27 15.00 -20.76
C TYR A 80 -9.46 13.93 -21.48
N GLU A 81 -9.14 14.20 -22.74
CA GLU A 81 -7.91 13.66 -23.32
C GLU A 81 -6.75 14.25 -22.50
N CYS A 82 -6.25 13.44 -21.58
CA CYS A 82 -4.99 13.71 -20.92
C CYS A 82 -3.91 13.46 -21.98
N GLU A 83 -3.66 14.43 -22.85
CA GLU A 83 -2.36 14.48 -23.50
C GLU A 83 -1.33 14.52 -22.38
N GLU A 84 -0.46 13.51 -22.35
CA GLU A 84 0.59 13.38 -21.35
C GLU A 84 1.52 14.58 -21.47
N GLN A 85 1.27 15.64 -20.68
CA GLN A 85 2.13 16.81 -20.62
C GLN A 85 3.56 16.34 -20.37
N THR A 86 4.48 16.74 -21.24
CA THR A 86 5.89 16.42 -21.05
C THR A 86 6.37 17.02 -19.72
N PHE A 87 7.36 16.39 -19.09
CA PHE A 87 7.83 16.81 -17.76
C PHE A 87 8.20 18.30 -17.70
N GLU A 88 8.76 18.83 -18.78
CA GLU A 88 9.14 20.24 -18.90
C GLU A 88 7.92 21.17 -18.96
N GLU A 89 6.87 20.80 -19.69
CA GLU A 89 5.61 21.55 -19.74
C GLU A 89 4.91 21.55 -18.40
N LYS A 90 4.90 20.40 -17.72
CA LYS A 90 4.35 20.26 -16.36
C LYS A 90 5.13 21.11 -15.36
N TYR A 91 6.46 21.11 -15.43
CA TYR A 91 7.31 21.95 -14.58
C TYR A 91 7.02 23.45 -14.81
N LYS A 92 6.97 23.89 -16.08
CA LYS A 92 6.63 25.28 -16.43
C LYS A 92 5.25 25.68 -15.92
N ARG A 93 4.24 24.82 -16.06
CA ARG A 93 2.88 25.05 -15.54
C ARG A 93 2.86 25.24 -14.04
N ILE A 94 3.50 24.34 -13.29
CA ILE A 94 3.58 24.40 -11.82
C ILE A 94 4.31 25.67 -11.37
N CYS A 95 5.41 26.05 -12.03
CA CYS A 95 6.11 27.29 -11.72
C CYS A 95 5.23 28.54 -11.93
N LEU A 96 4.36 28.54 -12.93
CA LEU A 96 3.40 29.61 -13.17
C LEU A 96 2.29 29.62 -12.11
N GLU A 97 1.74 28.46 -11.77
CA GLU A 97 0.73 28.32 -10.69
C GLU A 97 1.30 28.82 -9.35
N ILE A 98 2.52 28.45 -8.99
CA ILE A 98 3.19 28.93 -7.77
C ILE A 98 3.38 30.45 -7.81
N LYS A 99 3.79 31.02 -8.95
CA LYS A 99 3.94 32.48 -9.09
C LYS A 99 2.60 33.21 -8.97
N GLN A 100 1.54 32.67 -9.55
CA GLN A 100 0.18 33.22 -9.42
C GLN A 100 -0.29 33.18 -7.96
N LEU A 101 -0.05 32.06 -7.27
CA LEU A 101 -0.45 31.87 -5.89
C LEU A 101 0.34 32.78 -4.93
N MET A 102 1.63 33.02 -5.20
CA MET A 102 2.42 34.04 -4.47
C MET A 102 1.88 35.45 -4.71
N ALA A 103 1.58 35.80 -5.96
CA ALA A 103 1.00 37.11 -6.28
C ALA A 103 -0.41 37.30 -5.67
N GLU A 104 -1.20 36.23 -5.57
CA GLU A 104 -2.51 36.26 -4.91
C GLU A 104 -2.38 36.36 -3.39
N SER A 105 -1.40 35.69 -2.79
CA SER A 105 -1.06 35.84 -1.37
C SER A 105 -0.59 37.25 -1.02
N GLU A 106 0.20 37.89 -1.87
CA GLU A 106 0.64 39.29 -1.71
C GLU A 106 -0.54 40.26 -1.87
N LYS A 107 -1.45 40.01 -2.82
CA LYS A 107 -2.68 40.80 -2.94
C LYS A 107 -3.59 40.62 -1.73
N GLN A 108 -3.70 39.41 -1.18
CA GLN A 108 -4.47 39.16 0.04
C GLN A 108 -3.84 39.82 1.27
N SER A 109 -2.50 39.88 1.37
CA SER A 109 -1.84 40.60 2.45
C SER A 109 -1.99 42.13 2.32
N ALA A 110 -1.94 42.67 1.11
CA ALA A 110 -2.23 44.08 0.83
C ALA A 110 -3.69 44.46 1.13
N ASN A 111 -4.64 43.58 0.80
CA ASN A 111 -6.06 43.79 1.13
C ASN A 111 -6.28 43.69 2.65
N LYS A 112 -5.54 42.82 3.35
CA LYS A 112 -5.62 42.69 4.81
C LYS A 112 -5.09 43.94 5.53
N THR A 113 -4.01 44.55 5.05
CA THR A 113 -3.52 45.83 5.60
C THR A 113 -4.47 46.99 5.31
N GLU A 114 -5.13 47.02 4.14
CA GLU A 114 -6.21 47.98 3.84
C GLU A 114 -7.42 47.81 4.76
N ILE A 115 -7.85 46.57 5.02
CA ILE A 115 -8.94 46.25 5.95
C ILE A 115 -8.56 46.62 7.40
N GLU A 116 -7.32 46.37 7.83
CA GLU A 116 -6.82 46.79 9.15
C GLU A 116 -6.75 48.32 9.29
N ASN A 117 -6.38 49.03 8.23
CA ASN A 117 -6.35 50.50 8.21
C ASN A 117 -7.77 51.10 8.24
N LEU A 118 -8.71 50.52 7.50
CA LEU A 118 -10.12 50.90 7.57
C LEU A 118 -10.73 50.62 8.95
N ASN A 119 -10.38 49.49 9.59
CA ASN A 119 -10.82 49.19 10.95
C ASN A 119 -10.23 50.16 12.00
N LYS A 120 -8.97 50.57 11.85
CA LYS A 120 -8.37 51.61 12.71
C LYS A 120 -9.07 52.97 12.55
N LEU A 121 -9.45 53.32 11.32
CA LEU A 121 -10.18 54.55 11.03
C LEU A 121 -11.63 54.48 11.54
N LEU A 122 -12.27 53.31 11.47
CA LEU A 122 -13.59 53.07 12.05
C LEU A 122 -13.55 53.21 13.59
N HIS A 123 -12.52 52.66 14.24
CA HIS A 123 -12.33 52.79 15.68
C HIS A 123 -12.04 54.22 16.13
N SER A 124 -11.41 55.05 15.29
CA SER A 124 -11.18 56.48 15.63
C SER A 124 -12.45 57.33 15.51
N LEU A 125 -13.41 56.92 14.69
CA LEU A 125 -14.68 57.62 14.50
C LEU A 125 -15.75 57.23 15.54
N VAL A 126 -15.60 56.09 16.23
CA VAL A 126 -16.63 55.51 17.11
C VAL A 126 -16.48 55.89 18.60
N SER A 127 -15.43 56.60 19.02
CA SER A 127 -15.27 56.99 20.43
C SER A 127 -15.15 58.51 20.64
N PRO A 128 -16.18 59.18 21.21
CA PRO A 128 -15.97 60.39 21.98
C PRO A 128 -15.49 60.00 23.40
N ASN A 129 -14.39 60.61 23.84
CA ASN A 129 -13.88 60.73 25.23
C ASN A 129 -14.33 59.70 26.27
N LEU A 130 -13.36 58.94 26.81
CA LEU A 130 -13.17 58.74 28.26
C LEU A 130 -11.78 58.15 28.52
N ASP A 131 -11.03 58.85 29.37
CA ASP A 131 -9.71 58.48 29.86
C ASP A 131 -9.72 57.15 30.62
N GLU A 132 -8.66 56.35 30.46
CA GLU A 132 -7.75 55.93 31.54
C GLU A 132 -6.92 54.70 31.13
N SER A 133 -5.60 54.91 31.15
CA SER A 133 -4.60 53.96 31.66
C SER A 133 -4.68 52.50 31.20
N THR A 134 -4.04 52.16 30.08
CA THR A 134 -3.35 50.86 30.00
C THR A 134 -2.05 50.96 29.20
N LYS A 135 -0.98 50.62 29.90
CA LYS A 135 0.45 50.70 29.56
C LYS A 135 0.77 50.27 28.13
N ILE A 136 1.33 51.21 27.37
CA ILE A 136 2.10 50.97 26.15
C ILE A 136 3.44 50.35 26.56
N SER A 137 3.63 49.07 26.27
CA SER A 137 4.97 48.50 26.14
C SER A 137 5.27 48.40 24.66
N THR A 138 6.23 49.19 24.21
CA THR A 138 6.78 49.22 22.85
C THR A 138 7.45 47.89 22.47
N PRO A 139 7.55 47.59 21.16
CA PRO A 139 8.00 46.30 20.66
C PRO A 139 9.53 46.22 20.63
N GLN A 140 10.11 45.24 21.31
CA GLN A 140 11.50 44.85 21.08
C GLN A 140 11.54 43.73 20.04
N ALA A 141 12.00 44.10 18.84
CA ALA A 141 12.44 43.19 17.80
C ALA A 141 13.66 42.40 18.28
N ASN A 142 13.47 41.09 18.44
CA ASN A 142 14.52 40.07 18.43
C ASN A 142 13.96 38.92 17.59
N ASP A 143 14.16 39.00 16.28
CA ASP A 143 13.80 37.94 15.33
C ASP A 143 14.80 36.79 15.44
N GLU A 144 14.67 35.98 16.48
CA GLU A 144 14.99 34.56 16.37
C GLU A 144 13.68 33.80 16.13
N PRO A 145 13.64 32.80 15.22
CA PRO A 145 12.47 31.98 15.04
C PRO A 145 12.20 31.25 16.37
N LYS A 146 11.19 31.74 17.10
CA LYS A 146 10.73 31.10 18.33
C LYS A 146 10.12 29.75 17.93
N PHE A 147 10.92 28.70 18.01
CA PHE A 147 10.45 27.34 17.84
C PHE A 147 9.35 27.11 18.88
N MET A 148 8.16 26.72 18.41
CA MET A 148 7.08 26.32 19.31
C MET A 148 7.61 25.22 20.22
N THR A 149 7.32 25.34 21.51
CA THR A 149 7.62 24.27 22.46
C THR A 149 6.78 23.03 22.13
N SER A 150 7.23 21.85 22.54
CA SER A 150 6.51 20.60 22.26
C SER A 150 5.07 20.64 22.79
N GLU A 151 4.87 21.30 23.93
CA GLU A 151 3.57 21.48 24.60
C GLU A 151 2.64 22.40 23.80
N GLU A 152 3.16 23.48 23.20
CA GLU A 152 2.39 24.39 22.35
C GLU A 152 2.00 23.74 21.02
N LEU A 153 2.88 22.91 20.45
CA LEU A 153 2.62 22.12 19.25
C LEU A 153 1.50 21.09 19.47
N GLU A 154 1.49 20.45 20.64
CA GLU A 154 0.50 19.46 21.02
C GLU A 154 -0.89 20.09 21.26
N LYS A 155 -0.90 21.30 21.83
CA LYS A 155 -2.12 22.11 22.01
C LYS A 155 -2.67 22.68 20.69
N TYR A 156 -1.80 23.02 19.75
CA TYR A 156 -2.19 23.44 18.40
C TYR A 156 -2.75 22.27 17.58
N ARG A 157 -2.15 21.08 17.71
CA ARG A 157 -2.60 19.87 16.99
C ARG A 157 -3.92 19.30 17.50
N SER A 158 -4.12 19.23 18.82
CA SER A 158 -5.41 18.83 19.41
C SER A 158 -6.57 19.73 18.97
N LYS A 159 -6.28 20.97 18.55
CA LYS A 159 -7.25 21.92 18.00
C LYS A 159 -7.52 21.76 16.50
N ILE A 160 -6.62 21.15 15.73
CA ILE A 160 -6.68 21.08 14.25
C ILE A 160 -6.90 19.66 13.72
N VAL A 161 -6.41 18.64 14.42
CA VAL A 161 -6.47 17.24 14.01
C VAL A 161 -7.21 16.45 15.08
N SER A 162 -8.50 16.22 14.88
CA SER A 162 -9.27 15.26 15.66
C SER A 162 -8.99 13.85 15.12
N GLY A 163 -7.92 13.21 15.60
CA GLY A 163 -7.65 11.81 15.28
C GLY A 163 -6.18 11.43 15.40
N ALA A 164 -5.93 10.42 16.24
CA ALA A 164 -4.67 9.79 16.62
C ALA A 164 -3.68 10.64 17.44
N SER A 165 -3.50 10.24 18.70
CA SER A 165 -2.45 10.77 19.57
C SER A 165 -1.05 10.44 19.00
N ILE A 166 -0.02 11.24 19.36
CA ILE A 166 1.38 10.96 18.99
C ILE A 166 1.80 9.54 19.40
N GLN A 167 1.19 9.03 20.47
CA GLN A 167 1.39 7.69 20.97
C GLN A 167 0.92 6.62 19.99
N GLU A 168 -0.29 6.74 19.43
CA GLU A 168 -0.82 5.83 18.40
C GLU A 168 0.04 5.85 17.13
N PHE A 169 0.53 7.03 16.72
CA PHE A 169 1.43 7.12 15.56
C PHE A 169 2.76 6.40 15.81
N ASN A 170 3.33 6.54 17.01
CA ASN A 170 4.55 5.83 17.38
C ASN A 170 4.33 4.32 17.49
N GLU A 171 3.16 3.87 17.97
CA GLU A 171 2.79 2.46 17.99
C GLU A 171 2.70 1.87 16.58
N ILE A 172 2.11 2.60 15.63
CA ILE A 172 2.05 2.20 14.22
C ILE A 172 3.46 2.09 13.63
N ILE A 173 4.34 3.08 13.88
CA ILE A 173 5.73 3.02 13.42
C ILE A 173 6.44 1.79 13.98
N ASN A 174 6.29 1.52 15.27
CA ASN A 174 6.92 0.36 15.90
C ASN A 174 6.38 -0.97 15.34
N ALA A 175 5.09 -1.06 15.05
CA ALA A 175 4.48 -2.22 14.41
C ALA A 175 5.04 -2.46 13.00
N ILE A 176 5.20 -1.40 12.21
CA ILE A 176 5.80 -1.47 10.87
C ILE A 176 7.26 -1.93 10.94
N LEU A 177 8.04 -1.41 11.89
CA LEU A 177 9.44 -1.84 12.08
C LEU A 177 9.55 -3.31 12.51
N ALA A 178 8.62 -3.79 13.33
CA ALA A 178 8.58 -5.19 13.75
C ALA A 178 8.29 -6.13 12.56
N GLU A 179 7.29 -5.80 11.74
CA GLU A 179 6.97 -6.59 10.54
C GLU A 179 8.09 -6.54 9.50
N TYR A 180 8.75 -5.38 9.32
CA TYR A 180 9.93 -5.29 8.46
C TYR A 180 11.03 -6.27 8.89
N ASN A 181 11.36 -6.31 10.18
CA ASN A 181 12.39 -7.22 10.70
C ASN A 181 12.01 -8.70 10.50
N ARG A 182 10.73 -9.03 10.69
CA ARG A 182 10.21 -10.38 10.46
C ARG A 182 10.36 -10.83 9.00
N ILE A 183 10.07 -9.93 8.05
CA ILE A 183 10.24 -10.18 6.62
C ILE A 183 11.72 -10.40 6.29
N VAL A 184 12.61 -9.59 6.86
CA VAL A 184 14.06 -9.72 6.67
C VAL A 184 14.57 -11.09 7.15
N GLU A 185 14.13 -11.53 8.33
CA GLU A 185 14.47 -12.87 8.85
C GLU A 185 13.97 -13.99 7.93
N TYR A 186 12.71 -13.90 7.48
CA TYR A 186 12.15 -14.90 6.56
C TYR A 186 12.94 -15.00 5.25
N CYS A 187 13.29 -13.85 4.66
CA CYS A 187 14.13 -13.80 3.45
C CYS A 187 15.52 -14.41 3.66
N SER A 188 16.11 -14.20 4.84
CA SER A 188 17.40 -14.80 5.22
C SER A 188 17.30 -16.33 5.27
N VAL A 189 16.29 -16.87 5.95
CA VAL A 189 16.04 -18.32 6.04
C VAL A 189 15.81 -18.92 4.65
N LEU A 190 14.97 -18.29 3.83
CA LEU A 190 14.68 -18.76 2.48
C LEU A 190 15.94 -18.81 1.60
N THR A 191 16.82 -17.82 1.77
CA THR A 191 18.10 -17.77 1.05
C THR A 191 19.05 -18.89 1.50
N SER A 192 19.12 -19.18 2.80
CA SER A 192 19.89 -20.32 3.31
C SER A 192 19.35 -21.65 2.79
N ASN A 193 18.05 -21.89 2.89
CA ASN A 193 17.42 -23.12 2.40
C ASN A 193 17.67 -23.33 0.90
N ARG A 194 17.59 -22.26 0.10
CA ARG A 194 17.91 -22.31 -1.33
C ARG A 194 19.36 -22.72 -1.57
N LYS A 195 20.32 -22.19 -0.79
CA LYS A 195 21.74 -22.56 -0.91
C LYS A 195 21.95 -24.04 -0.56
N GLU A 196 21.32 -24.53 0.50
CA GLU A 196 21.40 -25.93 0.91
C GLU A 196 20.86 -26.87 -0.18
N TYR A 197 19.69 -26.55 -0.74
CA TYR A 197 19.09 -27.32 -1.83
C TYR A 197 20.00 -27.39 -3.07
N ILE A 198 20.60 -26.26 -3.46
CA ILE A 198 21.56 -26.22 -4.57
C ILE A 198 22.79 -27.08 -4.27
N ASN A 199 23.30 -27.06 -3.04
CA ASN A 199 24.43 -27.90 -2.65
C ASN A 199 24.08 -29.39 -2.69
N TYR A 200 22.89 -29.76 -2.21
CA TYR A 200 22.40 -31.15 -2.30
C TYR A 200 22.33 -31.64 -3.74
N LEU A 201 21.76 -30.83 -4.66
CA LEU A 201 21.71 -31.16 -6.09
C LEU A 201 23.11 -31.36 -6.70
N LYS A 202 24.06 -30.46 -6.37
CA LYS A 202 25.44 -30.59 -6.84
C LYS A 202 26.09 -31.88 -6.35
N GLN A 203 25.89 -32.22 -5.09
CA GLN A 203 26.45 -33.44 -4.50
C GLN A 203 25.84 -34.69 -5.14
N SER A 204 24.51 -34.74 -5.28
CA SER A 204 23.81 -35.85 -5.96
C SER A 204 24.30 -36.05 -7.40
N HIS A 205 24.46 -34.96 -8.15
CA HIS A 205 25.00 -35.02 -9.52
C HIS A 205 26.44 -35.55 -9.57
N GLN A 206 27.31 -35.09 -8.66
CA GLN A 206 28.69 -35.61 -8.57
C GLN A 206 28.73 -37.10 -8.22
N THR A 207 27.88 -37.55 -7.30
CA THR A 207 27.75 -38.97 -6.96
C THR A 207 27.30 -39.79 -8.17
N ALA A 208 26.30 -39.33 -8.92
CA ALA A 208 25.82 -40.00 -10.12
C ALA A 208 26.90 -40.13 -11.21
N LEU A 209 27.71 -39.09 -11.43
CA LEU A 209 28.86 -39.14 -12.35
C LEU A 209 29.90 -40.17 -11.90
N SER A 210 30.24 -40.20 -10.61
CA SER A 210 31.21 -41.16 -10.06
C SER A 210 30.76 -42.62 -10.13
N LEU A 211 29.44 -42.87 -10.18
CA LEU A 211 28.87 -44.21 -10.38
C LEU A 211 28.90 -44.61 -11.85
N LYS A 212 28.70 -43.66 -12.77
CA LYS A 212 28.78 -43.89 -14.21
C LYS A 212 30.20 -44.24 -14.67
N ASP A 213 31.22 -43.64 -14.07
CA ASP A 213 32.63 -43.92 -14.39
C ASP A 213 33.14 -45.26 -13.80
N LYS A 214 32.34 -45.93 -12.96
CA LYS A 214 32.68 -47.23 -12.34
C LYS A 214 32.01 -48.45 -13.01
N GLN A 215 31.18 -48.24 -14.02
CA GLN A 215 30.58 -49.28 -14.87
C GLN A 215 31.33 -49.38 -16.21
#